data_AF-A0A0P0SAF2-F1
#
_entry.id   AF-A0A0P0SAF2-F1
#
_cell.length_a   1.000
_cell.length_b   1.000
_cell.length_c   1.000
_cell.angle_alpha   90.00
_cell.angle_beta   90.00
_cell.angle_gamma   90.00
#
_symmetry.space_group_name_H-M   'P 1'
#
loop_
_entity.id
_entity.type
_entity.pdbx_description
1 polymer ?
#
loop_
_entity_poly.entity_id
_entity_poly.type
_entity_poly.pdbx_seq_one_letter_code
_entity_poly.pdbx_strand_id
1 'polypeptide(L)' 'MRLQLLAKDNNSGEVGCPSVHRDLDSGGLVFQGPAVEMRLLPNALPGEQAVLLEPEIVRRAAAALGWL' A
#
# COMPACT_ATOMS: atom_id res chain seq x y z
N MET A 1 -3.58 -10.51 -12.32
CA MET A 1 -3.58 -9.62 -11.16
C MET A 1 -4.73 -8.66 -11.31
N ARG A 2 -5.79 -8.90 -10.55
CA ARG A 2 -6.98 -8.04 -10.49
C ARG A 2 -6.95 -7.33 -9.15
N LEU A 3 -6.79 -6.01 -9.17
CA LEU A 3 -6.63 -5.23 -7.94
C LEU A 3 -7.95 -4.61 -7.50
N GLN A 4 -8.34 -4.87 -6.25
CA GLN A 4 -9.41 -4.18 -5.56
C GLN A 4 -8.80 -3.12 -4.64
N LEU A 5 -9.20 -1.85 -4.78
CA LEU A 5 -8.82 -0.80 -3.86
C LEU A 5 -9.44 -1.04 -2.48
N LEU A 6 -8.61 -1.05 -1.43
CA LEU A 6 -9.07 -1.16 -0.04
C LEU A 6 -9.10 0.20 0.65
N ALA A 7 -8.04 1.00 0.45
CA ALA A 7 -7.92 2.33 1.05
C ALA A 7 -7.01 3.21 0.20
N LYS A 8 -7.26 4.52 0.21
CA LYS A 8 -6.40 5.55 -0.36
C LYS A 8 -6.44 6.80 0.51
N ASP A 9 -5.45 7.66 0.31
CA ASP A 9 -5.51 9.01 0.87
C ASP A 9 -6.71 9.80 0.29
N ASN A 10 -7.42 10.49 1.17
CA ASN A 10 -8.60 11.28 0.82
C ASN A 10 -8.22 12.65 0.22
N ASN A 11 -7.00 13.13 0.44
CA ASN A 11 -6.55 14.44 -0.04
C ASN A 11 -6.05 14.43 -1.50
N SER A 12 -5.95 13.24 -2.10
CA SER A 12 -5.23 13.04 -3.35
C SER A 12 -6.14 12.93 -4.59
N GLY A 13 -7.42 13.32 -4.46
CA GLY A 13 -8.42 13.28 -5.54
C GLY A 13 -8.68 11.88 -6.08
N GLU A 14 -9.20 11.75 -7.30
CA GLU A 14 -9.51 10.43 -7.90
C GLU A 14 -8.25 9.59 -8.15
N VAL A 15 -7.10 10.22 -8.40
CA VAL A 15 -5.88 9.55 -8.89
C VAL A 15 -4.98 9.03 -7.77
N GLY A 16 -5.09 9.56 -6.56
CA GLY A 16 -3.87 9.64 -5.76
C GLY A 16 -3.45 8.44 -4.91
N CYS A 17 -2.13 8.26 -4.95
CA CYS A 17 -1.30 7.63 -3.93
C CYS A 17 -1.23 8.51 -2.66
N PRO A 18 -0.94 7.94 -1.48
CA PRO A 18 -0.75 6.51 -1.23
C PRO A 18 -2.06 5.70 -1.18
N SER A 19 -2.00 4.42 -1.49
CA SER A 19 -3.14 3.50 -1.50
C SER A 19 -2.73 2.05 -1.24
N VAL A 20 -3.70 1.24 -0.82
CA VAL A 20 -3.55 -0.20 -0.59
C VAL A 20 -4.62 -0.95 -1.38
N HIS A 21 -4.19 -1.99 -2.08
CA HIS A 21 -5.05 -2.85 -2.86
C HIS A 21 -4.94 -4.30 -2.41
N ARG A 22 -5.98 -5.08 -2.67
CA ARG A 22 -5.96 -6.54 -2.60
C ARG A 22 -5.88 -7.10 -4.01
N ASP A 23 -4.94 -7.99 -4.27
CA ASP A 23 -5.00 -8.84 -5.45
C ASP A 23 -6.08 -9.90 -5.24
N LEU A 24 -7.12 -9.87 -6.08
CA LEU A 24 -8.24 -10.80 -6.03
C LEU A 24 -7.87 -12.20 -6.52
N ASP A 25 -6.71 -12.35 -7.18
CA ASP A 25 -6.24 -13.65 -7.66
C ASP A 25 -5.45 -14.39 -6.58
N SER A 26 -4.51 -13.72 -5.91
CA SER A 26 -3.64 -14.32 -4.86
C SER A 26 -4.08 -14.04 -3.42
N GLY A 27 -4.94 -13.05 -3.20
CA GLY A 27 -5.24 -12.50 -1.88
C GLY A 27 -4.16 -11.59 -1.30
N GLY A 28 -3.03 -11.41 -1.99
CA GLY A 28 -1.91 -10.55 -1.57
C GLY A 28 -2.30 -9.08 -1.48
N LEU A 29 -1.53 -8.32 -0.71
CA LEU A 29 -1.70 -6.87 -0.59
C LEU A 29 -0.65 -6.15 -1.44
N VAL A 30 -1.09 -5.12 -2.15
CA VAL A 30 -0.23 -4.26 -2.97
C VAL A 30 -0.30 -2.84 -2.43
N PHE A 31 0.87 -2.31 -2.08
CA PHE A 31 1.03 -0.97 -1.53
C PHE A 31 1.56 -0.04 -2.61
N GLN A 32 0.90 1.10 -2.78
CA GLN A 32 1.29 2.14 -3.74
C GLN A 32 1.52 3.44 -2.96
N GLY A 33 2.63 4.12 -3.21
CA GLY A 33 2.99 5.34 -2.49
C GLY A 33 4.30 5.94 -2.99
N PRO A 34 4.76 7.03 -2.38
CA PRO A 34 6.09 7.58 -2.63
C PRO A 34 7.18 6.55 -2.32
N ALA A 35 8.12 6.36 -3.24
CA ALA A 35 9.23 5.43 -3.06
C ALA A 35 10.15 5.89 -1.92
N VAL A 36 10.60 4.94 -1.12
CA VAL A 36 11.62 5.15 -0.08
C VAL A 36 13.00 4.84 -0.66
N GLU A 37 14.00 5.65 -0.31
CA GLU A 37 15.38 5.36 -0.68
C GLU A 37 15.87 4.06 -0.02
N MET A 38 16.31 3.09 -0.81
CA MET A 38 16.69 1.75 -0.33
C MET A 38 17.77 1.76 0.77
N ARG A 39 18.68 2.75 0.76
CA ARG A 39 19.72 2.92 1.80
C ARG A 39 19.16 3.19 3.19
N LEU A 40 17.90 3.61 3.30
CA LEU A 40 17.20 3.89 4.56
C LEU A 40 16.49 2.65 5.11
N LEU A 41 16.39 1.57 4.32
CA LEU A 41 15.67 0.37 4.70
C LEU A 41 16.61 -0.63 5.38
N PRO A 42 16.28 -1.13 6.57
CA PRO A 42 17.01 -2.24 7.15
C PRO A 42 16.81 -3.50 6.31
N ASN A 43 17.90 -4.13 5.86
CA ASN A 43 17.93 -5.42 5.14
C ASN A 43 17.28 -5.45 3.75
N ALA A 44 17.28 -4.33 3.03
CA ALA A 44 16.85 -4.29 1.63
C ALA A 44 17.67 -5.23 0.73
N LEU A 45 16.99 -6.06 -0.06
CA LEU A 45 17.59 -6.94 -1.07
C LEU A 45 17.53 -6.34 -2.48
N PRO A 46 18.41 -6.78 -3.41
CA PRO A 46 18.34 -6.36 -4.81
C PRO A 46 16.97 -6.68 -5.42
N GLY A 47 16.34 -5.67 -6.02
CA GLY A 47 15.05 -5.79 -6.69
C GLY A 47 13.83 -5.48 -5.80
N GLU A 48 14.01 -5.28 -4.49
CA GLU A 48 12.93 -4.83 -3.61
C GLU A 48 12.60 -3.36 -3.81
N GLN A 49 11.36 -2.99 -3.44
CA GLN A 49 10.89 -1.62 -3.39
C GLN A 49 10.09 -1.43 -2.11
N ALA A 50 10.28 -0.28 -1.47
CA ALA A 50 9.42 0.14 -0.37
C ALA A 50 8.76 1.48 -0.71
N VAL A 51 7.55 1.64 -0.19
CA VAL A 51 6.77 2.85 -0.31
C VAL A 51 6.42 3.36 1.09
N LEU A 52 6.35 4.68 1.23
CA LEU A 52 5.89 5.32 2.46
C LEU A 52 4.37 5.46 2.43
N LEU A 53 3.69 4.99 3.47
CA LEU A 53 2.26 5.19 3.66
C LEU A 53 2.00 5.82 5.02
N GLU A 54 1.02 6.72 5.04
CA GLU A 54 0.45 7.21 6.29
C GLU A 54 -0.21 6.05 7.06
N PRO A 55 0.02 5.91 8.38
CA PRO A 55 -0.52 4.80 9.18
C PRO A 55 -2.04 4.65 9.10
N GLU A 56 -2.75 5.74 8.86
CA GLU A 56 -4.20 5.76 8.69
C GLU A 56 -4.68 4.97 7.46
N ILE A 57 -3.93 5.00 6.35
CA ILE A 57 -4.29 4.27 5.13
C ILE A 57 -4.20 2.77 5.38
N VAL A 58 -3.16 2.33 6.10
CA VAL A 58 -2.98 0.92 6.49
C VAL A 58 -4.09 0.47 7.43
N ARG A 59 -4.47 1.29 8.42
CA ARG A 59 -5.57 0.99 9.33
C ARG A 59 -6.90 0.84 8.60
N ARG A 60 -7.21 1.73 7.66
CA ARG A 60 -8.43 1.63 6.84
C ARG A 60 -8.44 0.39 5.96
N ALA A 61 -7.30 0.03 5.37
CA ALA A 61 -7.19 -1.20 4.59
C ALA A 61 -7.41 -2.45 5.46
N ALA A 62 -6.85 -2.48 6.68
CA ALA A 62 -7.07 -3.56 7.63
C ALA A 62 -8.54 -3.67 8.05
N ALA A 63 -9.21 -2.54 8.32
CA ALA A 63 -10.65 -2.52 8.60
C ALA A 63 -11.49 -3.02 7.40
N ALA A 64 -11.13 -2.64 6.16
CA ALA A 64 -11.79 -3.14 4.95
C ALA A 64 -11.64 -4.66 4.74
N LEU A 65 -10.62 -5.27 5.34
CA LEU A 65 -10.39 -6.72 5.35
C LEU A 65 -11.05 -7.42 6.57
N GLY A 66 -11.63 -6.66 7.50
CA GLY A 66 -12.21 -7.19 8.74
C GLY A 66 -11.17 -7.65 9.76
N TRP A 67 -9.97 -7.08 9.74
CA TRP A 67 -8.88 -7.43 10.66
C TRP A 67 -8.85 -6.60 11.94
N LEU A 68 -9.64 -5.52 11.99
CA LEU A 68 -9.77 -4.57 13.09
C LEU A 68 -11.25 -4.22 13.30
#